data_AF-A0A2H5TX74-F1
#
_entry.id   AF-A0A2H5TX74-F1
#
_cell.length_a   1.000
_cell.length_b   1.000
_cell.length_c   1.000
_cell.angle_alpha   90.00
_cell.angle_beta   90.00
_cell.angle_gamma   90.00
#
_symmetry.space_group_name_H-M   'P 1'
#
loop_
_entity.id
_entity.type
_entity.pdbx_description
1 polymer ?
#
loop_
_entity_poly.entity_id
_entity_poly.type
_entity_poly.pdbx_seq_one_letter_code
_entity_poly.pdbx_strand_id
1 'polypeptide(L)' 'MTSQEPGICEIDPWLKPFAPAIKRRLESYKKWINQNEGGYDKFSHGYERFGLNVLPNGDIIYRE' A
#
# COMPACT_ATOMS: atom_id res chain seq x y z
N MET A 1 -21.99 11.50 -17.28
CA MET A 1 -21.27 10.86 -16.16
C MET A 1 -19.79 10.81 -16.53
N THR A 2 -19.06 11.90 -16.32
CA THR A 2 -17.63 11.99 -16.65
C THR A 2 -16.87 11.07 -15.70
N SER A 3 -16.30 9.99 -16.24
CA SER A 3 -15.27 9.24 -15.52
C SER A 3 -14.10 10.19 -15.33
N GLN A 4 -13.89 10.68 -14.12
CA GLN A 4 -12.78 11.59 -13.79
C GLN A 4 -11.47 10.95 -14.26
N GLU A 5 -10.79 11.62 -15.19
CA GLU A 5 -9.47 11.21 -15.67
C GLU A 5 -8.48 11.22 -14.50
N PRO A 6 -7.44 10.36 -14.51
CA PRO A 6 -6.38 10.45 -13.51
C PRO A 6 -5.76 11.86 -13.53
N GLY A 7 -5.55 12.48 -12.36
CA GLY A 7 -5.04 13.86 -12.29
C GLY A 7 -3.70 14.08 -12.99
N ILE A 8 -2.89 13.03 -13.17
CA ILE A 8 -1.65 13.11 -13.95
C ILE A 8 -1.89 13.45 -15.44
N CYS A 9 -3.06 13.15 -15.99
CA CYS A 9 -3.44 13.49 -17.36
C CYS A 9 -3.79 14.99 -17.53
N GLU A 10 -4.05 15.70 -16.43
CA GLU A 10 -4.21 17.17 -16.44
C GLU A 10 -2.84 17.86 -16.50
N ILE A 11 -1.83 17.25 -15.86
CA ILE A 11 -0.44 17.73 -15.85
C ILE A 11 0.27 17.40 -17.16
N ASP A 12 0.07 16.18 -17.67
CA ASP A 12 0.63 15.71 -18.94
C ASP A 12 -0.48 15.10 -19.85
N PRO A 13 -0.97 15.88 -20.83
CA PRO A 13 -2.00 15.42 -21.77
C PRO A 13 -1.60 14.22 -22.64
N TRP A 14 -0.30 13.94 -22.80
CA TRP A 14 0.17 12.80 -23.59
C TRP A 14 -0.19 11.45 -22.94
N LEU A 15 -0.54 11.46 -21.66
CA LEU A 15 -0.92 10.26 -20.92
C LEU A 15 -2.39 9.85 -21.12
N LYS A 16 -3.22 10.68 -21.75
CA LYS A 16 -4.67 10.42 -21.95
C LYS A 16 -4.97 9.07 -22.60
N PRO A 17 -4.25 8.61 -23.64
CA PRO A 17 -4.47 7.27 -24.22
C PRO A 17 -4.29 6.13 -23.22
N PHE A 18 -3.56 6.36 -22.12
CA PHE A 18 -3.26 5.39 -21.08
C PHE A 18 -4.10 5.55 -19.81
N ALA A 19 -5.02 6.52 -19.76
CA ALA A 19 -5.86 6.80 -18.59
C ALA A 19 -6.58 5.56 -18.01
N PRO A 20 -7.15 4.64 -18.82
CA PRO A 20 -7.75 3.40 -18.29
C PRO A 20 -6.76 2.52 -17.52
N ALA A 21 -5.53 2.38 -18.03
CA ALA A 21 -4.49 1.58 -17.40
C ALA A 21 -3.98 2.22 -16.10
N ILE A 22 -3.83 3.54 -16.08
CA ILE A 22 -3.43 4.33 -14.90
C ILE A 22 -4.51 4.20 -13.81
N LYS A 23 -5.78 4.38 -14.17
CA LYS A 23 -6.91 4.21 -13.25
C LYS A 23 -6.92 2.80 -12.65
N ARG A 24 -6.76 1.76 -13.47
CA ARG A 24 -6.68 0.37 -12.99
C ARG A 24 -5.57 0.18 -11.96
N ARG A 25 -4.37 0.71 -12.21
CA ARG A 25 -3.23 0.60 -11.26
C ARG A 25 -3.53 1.30 -9.94
N LEU A 26 -4.15 2.47 -9.97
CA LEU A 26 -4.55 3.20 -8.77
C LEU A 26 -5.57 2.41 -7.94
N GLU A 27 -6.57 1.81 -8.58
CA GLU A 27 -7.56 0.99 -7.87
C GLU A 27 -6.94 -0.29 -7.30
N SER A 28 -6.02 -0.95 -8.02
CA SER A 28 -5.25 -2.08 -7.48
C SER A 28 -4.42 -1.68 -6.26
N TYR A 29 -3.76 -0.52 -6.30
CA TYR A 29 -3.00 0.02 -5.19
C TYR A 29 -3.88 0.30 -3.97
N LYS A 30 -4.98 1.04 -4.14
CA LYS A 30 -5.95 1.32 -3.06
C LYS A 30 -6.52 0.05 -2.44
N LYS A 31 -6.79 -0.96 -3.27
CA LYS A 31 -7.28 -2.27 -2.79
C LYS A 31 -6.26 -2.93 -1.87
N TRP A 32 -4.98 -2.89 -2.20
CA TRP A 32 -3.93 -3.51 -1.38
C TRP A 32 -3.79 -2.84 0.00
N ILE A 33 -3.86 -1.50 0.04
CA ILE A 33 -3.74 -0.71 1.29
C ILE A 33 -4.81 -1.06 2.32
N ASN A 34 -6.06 -1.14 1.86
CA ASN A 34 -7.21 -1.13 2.75
C ASN A 34 -7.59 -2.52 3.25
N GLN A 35 -6.99 -3.58 2.71
CA GLN A 35 -7.49 -4.94 2.95
C GLN A 35 -6.80 -5.66 4.09
N ASN A 36 -5.52 -5.38 4.38
CA ASN A 36 -4.76 -6.17 5.33
C ASN A 36 -3.86 -5.29 6.22
N GLU A 37 -3.73 -5.71 7.48
CA GLU A 37 -2.78 -5.19 8.49
C GLU A 37 -3.03 -3.80 9.06
N GLY A 38 -4.15 -3.14 8.69
CA GLY A 38 -4.56 -1.87 9.31
C GLY A 38 -3.77 -0.65 8.83
N GLY A 39 -3.26 -0.73 7.60
CA GLY A 39 -2.55 0.36 6.92
C GLY A 39 -1.03 0.19 6.90
N TYR A 40 -0.36 1.07 6.15
CA TYR A 40 1.09 1.01 5.91
C TYR A 40 1.94 1.08 7.16
N ASP A 41 1.54 1.95 8.08
CA ASP A 41 2.27 2.16 9.32
C ASP A 41 2.42 0.85 10.07
N LYS A 42 1.31 0.19 10.41
CA LYS A 42 1.30 -1.11 11.11
C LYS A 42 1.98 -2.22 10.30
N PHE A 43 1.72 -2.30 9.00
CA PHE A 43 2.36 -3.28 8.11
C PHE A 43 3.90 -3.16 8.16
N SER A 44 4.42 -1.94 8.16
CA SER A 44 5.86 -1.68 8.12
C SER A 44 6.60 -2.03 9.42
N HIS A 45 5.87 -2.15 10.54
CA HIS A 45 6.40 -2.58 11.84
C HIS A 45 6.47 -4.12 11.97
N GLY A 46 6.55 -4.86 10.87
CA GLY A 46 6.69 -6.32 10.88
C GLY A 46 7.90 -6.81 11.69
N TYR A 47 8.96 -6.01 11.79
CA TYR A 47 10.15 -6.33 12.59
C TYR A 47 9.87 -6.45 14.09
N GLU A 48 8.80 -5.83 14.60
CA GLU A 48 8.38 -5.97 16.00
C GLU A 48 7.73 -7.34 16.28
N ARG A 49 7.41 -8.10 15.23
CA ARG A 49 6.68 -9.37 15.31
C ARG A 49 7.45 -10.56 14.75
N PHE A 50 8.21 -10.36 13.68
CA PHE A 50 9.01 -11.39 13.00
C PHE A 50 10.47 -11.35 13.46
N GLY A 51 11.19 -12.45 13.26
CA GLY A 51 12.55 -12.64 13.76
C GLY A 51 12.58 -12.91 15.27
N LEU A 52 13.67 -12.51 15.92
CA LEU A 52 13.89 -12.67 17.35
C LEU A 52 13.65 -11.35 18.07
N ASN A 53 12.64 -11.32 18.95
CA ASN A 53 12.27 -10.14 19.72
C ASN A 53 12.45 -10.42 21.23
N VAL A 54 13.25 -9.58 21.89
CA VAL A 54 13.48 -9.65 23.35
C VAL A 54 12.41 -8.83 24.07
N LEU A 55 11.66 -9.47 24.94
CA LEU A 55 10.61 -8.85 25.73
C LEU A 55 11.16 -8.15 26.99
N PRO A 56 10.41 -7.21 27.59
CA PRO A 56 10.84 -6.51 28.81
C PRO A 56 11.09 -7.43 30.02
N ASN A 57 10.49 -8.62 30.05
CA ASN A 57 10.71 -9.63 31.08
C ASN A 57 11.93 -10.55 30.81
N GLY A 58 12.65 -10.32 29.72
CA GLY A 58 13.83 -11.10 29.31
C GLY A 58 13.52 -12.31 28.42
N ASP A 59 12.26 -12.61 28.14
CA ASP A 59 11.88 -13.69 27.23
C ASP A 59 12.24 -13.35 25.77
N ILE A 60 12.48 -14.37 24.96
CA ILE A 60 12.72 -14.22 23.52
C ILE A 60 11.57 -14.86 22.75
N ILE A 61 10.88 -14.07 21.92
CA ILE A 61 9.89 -14.55 20.97
C ILE A 61 10.53 -14.70 19.60
N TYR A 62 10.35 -15.86 18.97
CA TYR A 62 10.72 -16.12 17.59
C TYR A 62 9.48 -16.29 16.71
N ARG A 63 9.49 -15.69 15.51
CA ARG A 63 8.48 -15.89 14.47
C ARG A 63 9.07 -15.76 13.07
N GLU A 64 8.75 -16.74 12.21
CA GLU A 64 9.00 -16.74 10.76
C GLU A 64 7.68 -17.02 10.03
#